data_AF-A0A847ZYK7-F1
#
_entry.id   AF-A0A847ZYK7-F1
#
_cell.length_a   1.000
_cell.length_b   1.000
_cell.length_c   1.000
_cell.angle_alpha   90.00
_cell.angle_beta   90.00
_cell.angle_gamma   90.00
#
_symmetry.space_group_name_H-M   'P 1'
#
loop_
_entity.id
_entity.type
_entity.pdbx_description
1 polymer ?
#
loop_
_entity_poly.entity_id
_entity_poly.type
_entity_poly.pdbx_seq_one_letter_code
_entity_poly.pdbx_strand_id
1 'polypeptide(L)'
;MFPRNIKTLKDSLSPMRAIVICTTCKHADGRKLDEEGRSAGSLLISEVQALLAERGRSDVTVQTQACLWNCTRPCSVVFRDDERFSYVTGANAPTREQAEA
;
A
#
# COMPACT_ATOMS: atom_id res chain seq x y z
N MET A 1 26.19 12.10 23.04
CA MET A 1 27.04 12.13 21.82
C MET A 1 26.21 11.57 20.67
N PHE A 2 25.44 12.43 19.98
CA PHE A 2 24.60 12.02 18.84
C PHE A 2 25.49 11.74 17.62
N PRO A 3 25.26 10.65 16.87
CA PRO A 3 26.04 10.39 15.67
C PRO A 3 25.74 11.50 14.63
N ARG A 4 26.79 12.24 14.24
CA ARG A 4 26.75 13.36 13.29
C ARG A 4 26.62 12.94 11.82
N ASN A 5 26.22 11.69 11.54
CA ASN A 5 26.30 11.15 10.18
C ASN A 5 25.04 10.33 9.81
N ILE A 6 24.15 10.94 9.02
CA ILE A 6 22.91 10.35 8.50
C ILE A 6 23.17 9.02 7.76
N LYS A 7 24.33 8.89 7.12
CA LYS A 7 24.71 7.70 6.36
C LYS A 7 24.83 6.46 7.25
N THR A 8 25.44 6.58 8.42
CA THR A 8 25.64 5.46 9.35
C THR A 8 24.34 4.96 9.99
N LEU A 9 23.32 5.84 10.10
CA LEU A 9 21.99 5.45 10.55
C LEU A 9 21.25 4.64 9.48
N LYS A 10 21.27 5.10 8.22
CA LYS A 10 20.69 4.37 7.08
C LYS A 10 21.31 2.99 6.87
N ASP A 11 22.64 2.87 7.01
CA ASP A 11 23.37 1.61 6.82
C ASP A 11 23.01 0.53 7.89
N SER A 12 22.30 0.90 8.97
CA SER A 12 21.91 0.00 10.08
C SER A 12 20.41 -0.37 10.14
N LEU A 13 19.60 0.21 9.25
CA LEU A 13 18.16 -0.02 9.18
C LEU A 13 17.87 -0.80 7.90
N SER A 14 17.10 -1.89 7.99
CA SER A 14 16.59 -2.54 6.78
C SER A 14 15.83 -1.51 5.92
N PRO A 15 15.96 -1.57 4.58
CA PRO A 15 15.29 -0.64 3.68
C PRO A 15 13.79 -0.64 3.92
N MET A 16 13.22 0.56 4.03
CA MET A 16 11.82 0.73 4.41
C MET A 16 10.92 0.61 3.19
N ARG A 17 10.46 -0.62 2.92
CA ARG A 17 9.49 -0.89 1.86
C ARG A 17 8.07 -0.79 2.37
N ALA A 18 7.25 -0.04 1.65
CA ALA A 18 5.84 0.08 1.97
C ALA A 18 4.94 0.03 0.75
N ILE A 19 3.83 -0.67 0.91
CA ILE A 19 2.68 -0.62 0.01
C ILE A 19 1.68 0.33 0.66
N VAL A 20 1.55 1.53 0.11
CA VAL A 20 0.65 2.56 0.61
C VAL A 20 -0.65 2.52 -0.17
N ILE A 21 -1.76 2.21 0.48
CA ILE A 21 -3.05 2.01 -0.19
C ILE A 21 -4.05 3.09 0.24
N CYS A 22 -4.76 3.65 -0.74
CA CYS A 22 -5.82 4.63 -0.50
C CYS A 22 -7.06 3.96 0.13
N THR A 23 -7.44 4.36 1.34
CA THR A 23 -8.56 3.76 2.08
C THR A 23 -9.94 4.16 1.54
N THR A 24 -10.03 5.21 0.73
CA THR A 24 -11.31 5.73 0.21
C THR A 24 -11.51 5.47 -1.28
N CYS A 25 -10.76 4.53 -1.88
CA CYS A 25 -10.99 4.15 -3.28
C CYS A 25 -12.44 3.69 -3.48
N LYS A 26 -13.09 4.26 -4.51
CA LYS A 26 -14.42 3.84 -4.98
C LYS A 26 -14.32 2.51 -5.71
N HIS A 27 -15.40 1.75 -5.73
CA HIS A 27 -15.55 0.57 -6.59
C HIS A 27 -15.55 0.94 -8.07
N ALA A 28 -15.38 -0.06 -8.95
CA ALA A 28 -15.25 0.15 -10.39
C ALA A 28 -16.51 0.77 -11.01
N ASP A 29 -17.67 0.52 -10.40
CA ASP A 29 -18.96 1.13 -10.75
C ASP A 29 -19.16 2.55 -10.16
N GLY A 30 -18.15 3.09 -9.47
CA GLY A 30 -18.18 4.42 -8.88
C GLY A 30 -18.80 4.51 -7.48
N ARG A 31 -19.34 3.42 -6.93
CA ARG A 31 -19.84 3.41 -5.55
C ARG A 31 -18.70 3.62 -4.55
N LYS A 32 -18.95 4.37 -3.48
CA LYS A 32 -17.93 4.57 -2.42
C LYS A 32 -17.74 3.32 -1.57
N LEU A 33 -18.83 2.62 -1.28
CA LEU A 33 -18.87 1.47 -0.39
C LEU A 33 -19.64 0.32 -1.06
N ASP A 34 -19.33 -0.91 -0.68
CA ASP A 34 -20.12 -2.11 -1.01
C ASP A 34 -21.32 -2.27 -0.05
N GLU A 35 -22.02 -3.40 -0.16
CA GLU A 35 -23.21 -3.68 0.65
C GLU A 35 -22.86 -3.86 2.14
N GLU A 36 -21.62 -4.26 2.44
CA GLU A 36 -21.09 -4.40 3.81
C GLU A 36 -20.45 -3.12 4.34
N GLY A 37 -20.54 -2.00 3.61
CA GLY A 37 -20.01 -0.71 4.03
C GLY A 37 -18.50 -0.55 3.87
N ARG A 38 -17.85 -1.35 3.00
CA ARG A 38 -16.41 -1.33 2.74
C ARG A 38 -16.09 -0.63 1.43
N SER A 39 -15.01 0.16 1.43
CA SER A 39 -14.46 0.73 0.20
C SER A 39 -13.63 -0.30 -0.57
N ALA A 40 -13.47 -0.12 -1.88
CA ALA A 40 -12.54 -0.94 -2.66
C ALA A 40 -11.11 -0.89 -2.10
N GLY A 41 -10.71 0.27 -1.57
CA GLY A 41 -9.42 0.44 -0.90
C GLY A 41 -9.26 -0.45 0.33
N SER A 42 -10.28 -0.50 1.19
CA SER A 42 -10.27 -1.32 2.40
C SER A 42 -10.23 -2.82 2.09
N LEU A 43 -10.88 -3.24 1.01
CA LEU A 43 -10.81 -4.63 0.53
C LEU A 43 -9.39 -4.99 0.09
N LEU A 44 -8.75 -4.16 -0.74
CA LEU A 44 -7.37 -4.41 -1.17
C LEU A 44 -6.38 -4.42 0.01
N ILE A 45 -6.56 -3.53 0.99
CA ILE A 45 -5.75 -3.51 2.22
C ILE A 45 -5.84 -4.87 2.94
N SER A 46 -7.05 -5.38 3.11
CA SER A 46 -7.28 -6.68 3.76
C SER A 46 -6.58 -7.82 3.03
N GLU A 47 -6.71 -7.87 1.69
CA GLU A 47 -6.07 -8.92 0.88
C GLU A 47 -4.54 -8.87 0.95
N VAL A 48 -3.95 -7.67 0.84
CA VAL A 48 -2.49 -7.51 0.92
C VAL A 48 -1.98 -7.84 2.32
N GLN A 49 -2.66 -7.42 3.38
CA GLN A 49 -2.27 -7.75 4.76
C GLN A 49 -2.33 -9.25 5.03
N ALA A 50 -3.40 -9.92 4.59
CA ALA A 50 -3.54 -11.36 4.71
C ALA A 50 -2.41 -12.09 3.95
N LEU A 51 -2.12 -11.68 2.71
CA LEU A 51 -1.06 -12.30 1.91
C LEU A 51 0.32 -12.13 2.53
N LEU A 52 0.67 -10.94 3.05
CA LEU A 52 1.96 -10.71 3.68
C LEU A 52 2.12 -11.56 4.94
N ALA A 53 1.05 -11.71 5.74
CA ALA A 53 1.04 -12.58 6.91
C ALA A 53 1.23 -14.06 6.52
N GLU A 54 0.51 -14.53 5.50
CA GLU A 54 0.63 -15.91 4.97
C GLU A 54 2.03 -16.20 4.44
N ARG A 55 2.67 -15.22 3.79
CA ARG A 55 4.03 -15.35 3.26
C ARG A 55 5.13 -15.05 4.31
N GLY A 56 4.77 -14.70 5.54
CA GLY A 56 5.72 -14.33 6.59
C GLY A 56 6.61 -13.13 6.24
N ARG A 57 6.12 -12.21 5.40
CA ARG A 57 6.89 -11.05 4.92
C ARG A 57 6.87 -9.95 5.97
N SER A 58 8.02 -9.69 6.59
CA SER A 58 8.23 -8.61 7.56
C SER A 58 9.04 -7.43 7.00
N ASP A 59 9.62 -7.59 5.82
CA ASP A 59 10.41 -6.58 5.11
C ASP A 59 9.56 -5.57 4.32
N VAL A 60 8.24 -5.79 4.24
CA VAL A 60 7.28 -4.90 3.57
C VAL A 60 6.15 -4.54 4.53
N THR A 61 5.83 -3.25 4.61
CA THR A 61 4.74 -2.74 5.46
C THR A 61 3.55 -2.28 4.63
N VAL A 62 2.33 -2.58 5.09
CA VAL A 62 1.12 -1.95 4.54
C VAL A 62 0.88 -0.65 5.28
N GLN A 63 0.82 0.45 4.55
CA GLN A 63 0.43 1.75 5.09
C GLN A 63 -0.84 2.23 4.42
N THR A 64 -1.59 3.06 5.14
CA THR A 64 -2.86 3.57 4.65
C THR A 64 -2.79 5.08 4.46
N GLN A 65 -3.50 5.59 3.48
CA GLN A 65 -3.69 7.01 3.24
C GLN A 65 -5.15 7.26 2.91
N ALA A 66 -5.73 8.35 3.41
CA ALA A 66 -7.16 8.60 3.23
C ALA A 66 -7.54 8.70 1.74
N CYS A 67 -6.91 9.60 0.99
CA CYS A 67 -7.15 9.79 -0.44
C CYS A 67 -5.84 10.10 -1.15
N LEU A 68 -5.56 9.40 -2.25
CA LEU A 68 -4.42 9.68 -3.14
C LEU A 68 -4.83 10.47 -4.40
N TRP A 69 -6.08 10.93 -4.48
CA TRP A 69 -6.62 11.74 -5.59
C TRP A 69 -6.46 11.13 -7.00
N ASN A 70 -6.31 9.81 -7.08
CA ASN A 70 -6.06 9.08 -8.32
C ASN A 70 -7.18 8.04 -8.65
N CYS A 71 -8.38 8.25 -8.11
CA CYS A 71 -9.46 7.25 -8.13
C CYS A 71 -10.25 7.18 -9.45
N THR A 72 -9.67 7.55 -10.59
CA THR A 72 -10.35 7.35 -11.90
C THR A 72 -10.58 5.85 -12.17
N ARG A 73 -9.76 4.98 -11.57
CA ARG A 73 -9.94 3.52 -11.52
C ARG A 73 -9.48 3.00 -10.15
N PRO A 74 -10.25 2.12 -9.46
CA PRO A 74 -9.75 1.49 -8.25
C PRO A 74 -8.61 0.52 -8.53
N CYS A 75 -7.65 0.36 -7.64
CA CYS A 75 -7.31 1.12 -6.43
C CYS A 75 -6.01 1.90 -6.69
N SER A 76 -5.84 3.03 -5.99
CA SER A 76 -4.59 3.78 -6.02
C SER A 76 -3.62 3.24 -4.99
N VAL A 77 -2.41 2.90 -5.43
CA VAL A 77 -1.36 2.30 -4.60
C VAL A 77 -0.05 3.06 -4.82
N VAL A 78 0.73 3.27 -3.76
CA VAL A 78 2.11 3.73 -3.85
C VAL A 78 3.03 2.62 -3.39
N PHE A 79 3.94 2.20 -4.25
CA PHE A 79 5.08 1.38 -3.86
C PHE A 79 6.19 2.33 -3.45
N ARG A 80 6.50 2.36 -2.15
CA ARG A 80 7.53 3.22 -1.57
C ARG A 80 8.74 2.38 -1.18
N ASP A 81 9.91 2.91 -1.53
CA ASP A 81 11.23 2.40 -1.16
C ASP A 81 12.13 3.62 -0.91
N ASP A 82 13.08 3.51 0.02
CA ASP A 82 13.99 4.59 0.42
C ASP A 82 15.38 4.52 -0.24
N GLU A 83 15.61 3.46 -1.03
CA GLU A 83 16.78 3.23 -1.87
C GLU A 83 16.45 3.25 -3.37
N ARG A 84 15.17 3.03 -3.73
CA ARG A 84 14.67 3.00 -5.11
C ARG A 84 13.58 4.03 -5.36
N PHE A 85 13.23 4.22 -6.63
CA PHE A 85 12.10 5.07 -7.00
C PHE A 85 10.80 4.53 -6.39
N SER A 86 9.99 5.47 -5.91
CA SER A 86 8.61 5.19 -5.54
C SER A 86 7.70 5.31 -6.76
N TYR A 87 6.73 4.41 -6.86
CA TYR A 87 5.78 4.37 -7.98
C TYR A 87 4.36 4.58 -7.47
N VAL A 88 3.57 5.35 -8.20
CA VAL A 88 2.12 5.46 -7.98
C VAL A 88 1.42 4.69 -9.09
N THR A 89 0.55 3.76 -8.73
CA THR A 89 -0.23 2.95 -9.66
C THR A 89 -1.73 3.14 -9.40
N GLY A 90 -2.52 2.98 -10.45
CA GLY A 90 -3.99 2.92 -10.39
C GLY A 90 -4.48 1.65 -11.07
N ALA A 91 -5.80 1.43 -11.07
CA ALA A 91 -6.43 0.25 -11.67
C ALA A 91 -6.08 -1.09 -10.99
N ASN A 92 -5.68 -1.08 -9.72
CA ASN A 92 -5.44 -2.30 -8.94
C ASN A 92 -6.76 -2.90 -8.43
N ALA A 93 -7.19 -4.06 -8.94
CA ALA A 93 -8.45 -4.67 -8.52
C ALA A 93 -8.47 -4.98 -7.01
N PRO A 94 -9.58 -4.78 -6.27
CA PRO A 94 -9.67 -5.07 -4.84
C PRO A 94 -9.86 -6.58 -4.59
N THR A 95 -8.87 -7.38 -5.00
CA THR A 95 -8.96 -8.84 -5.05
C THR A 95 -7.67 -9.49 -4.56
N ARG A 96 -7.77 -10.78 -4.19
CA ARG A 96 -6.61 -11.60 -3.83
C ARG A 96 -5.61 -11.73 -4.97
N GLU A 97 -6.08 -11.96 -6.19
CA GLU A 97 -5.24 -12.09 -7.39
C GLU A 97 -4.37 -10.83 -7.58
N GLN A 98 -4.95 -9.64 -7.41
CA GLN A 98 -4.19 -8.40 -7.50
C GLN A 98 -3.14 -8.25 -6.40
N ALA A 99 -3.40 -8.76 -5.18
CA ALA A 99 -2.44 -8.72 -4.10
C ALA A 99 -1.23 -9.63 -4.38
N GLU A 100 -1.42 -10.70 -5.15
CA GLU A 100 -0.38 -11.66 -5.52
C GLU A 100 0.51 -11.23 -6.70
N ALA A 101 0.01 -10.34 -7.55
CA ALA A 101 0.67 -9.80 -8.74
C ALA A 101 1.90 -8.93 -8.41
#